data_AF-A0A0S8EHX5-F1
#
_entry.id   AF-A0A0S8EHX5-F1
#
_cell.length_a   1.000
_cell.length_b   1.000
_cell.length_c   1.000
_cell.angle_alpha   90.00
_cell.angle_beta   90.00
_cell.angle_gamma   90.00
#
_symmetry.space_group_name_H-M   'P 1'
#
loop_
_entity.id
_entity.type
_entity.pdbx_description
1 polymer ?
#
loop_
_entity_poly.entity_id
_entity_poly.type
_entity_poly.pdbx_seq_one_letter_code
_entity_poly.pdbx_strand_id
1 'polypeptide(L)'
;MTIPAGSWANFSWTGESPAEEVAWCFGEDNIVVMYRLDAESQQFERWIRGRDQQSTMGEVAQFDALLALNTSGEAATCEMPAPSPVSSRTVTIPAGSWANFAWTGESSAQEVADCFGEDNIVVMYRLDAETYQFERWIRGRDQQSTMGEVAQFDALLALNGSGEPVICEMPGG
;
A
#
# COMPACT_ATOMS: atom_id res chain seq x y z
N MET A 1 -7.96 -5.39 10.02
CA MET A 1 -8.17 -5.14 8.58
C MET A 1 -9.29 -6.03 8.09
N THR A 2 -10.19 -5.52 7.24
CA THR A 2 -11.30 -6.29 6.66
C THR A 2 -11.31 -6.11 5.15
N ILE A 3 -11.46 -7.21 4.40
CA ILE A 3 -11.58 -7.23 2.94
C ILE A 3 -12.98 -7.76 2.59
N PRO A 4 -13.85 -6.96 1.96
CA PRO A 4 -15.20 -7.38 1.62
C PRO A 4 -15.22 -8.61 0.71
N ALA A 5 -16.34 -9.34 0.75
CA ALA A 5 -16.57 -10.47 -0.15
C ALA A 5 -16.37 -10.06 -1.61
N GLY A 6 -15.71 -10.91 -2.40
CA GLY A 6 -15.51 -10.69 -3.84
C GLY A 6 -14.79 -9.39 -4.22
N SER A 7 -13.98 -8.82 -3.31
CA SER A 7 -13.41 -7.47 -3.47
C SER A 7 -11.89 -7.44 -3.31
N TRP A 8 -11.29 -6.38 -3.85
CA TRP A 8 -9.88 -6.03 -3.65
C TRP A 8 -9.72 -5.11 -2.45
N ALA A 9 -8.56 -5.18 -1.79
CA ALA A 9 -8.12 -4.20 -0.81
C ALA A 9 -6.64 -3.87 -1.00
N ASN A 10 -6.26 -2.60 -0.83
CA ASN A 10 -4.88 -2.16 -0.67
C ASN A 10 -4.66 -1.82 0.80
N PHE A 11 -3.67 -2.44 1.45
CA PHE A 11 -3.44 -2.26 2.88
C PHE A 11 -1.96 -2.39 3.22
N SER A 12 -1.59 -1.87 4.38
CA SER A 12 -0.23 -1.97 4.92
C SER A 12 -0.14 -3.12 5.90
N TRP A 13 0.79 -4.05 5.68
CA TRP A 13 1.06 -5.10 6.67
C TRP A 13 1.91 -4.54 7.81
N THR A 14 1.54 -4.76 9.07
CA THR A 14 2.22 -4.12 10.22
C THR A 14 3.21 -5.02 10.97
N GLY A 15 3.42 -6.25 10.48
CA GLY A 15 4.39 -7.20 11.02
C GLY A 15 5.40 -7.68 9.97
N GLU A 16 6.21 -8.66 10.33
CA GLU A 16 7.08 -9.39 9.39
C GLU A 16 6.60 -10.83 9.32
N SER A 17 6.26 -11.32 8.14
CA SER A 17 5.74 -12.68 7.97
C SER A 17 5.92 -13.18 6.54
N PRO A 18 5.99 -14.49 6.31
CA PRO A 18 5.83 -15.07 4.98
C PRO A 18 4.50 -14.63 4.36
N ALA A 19 4.47 -14.39 3.04
CA ALA A 19 3.24 -13.99 2.36
C ALA A 19 2.05 -14.93 2.59
N GLU A 20 2.30 -16.23 2.73
CA GLU A 20 1.26 -17.21 3.03
C GLU A 20 0.61 -16.97 4.40
N GLU A 21 1.40 -16.65 5.43
CA GLU A 21 0.87 -16.34 6.77
C GLU A 21 0.04 -15.06 6.76
N VAL A 22 0.45 -14.05 5.99
CA VAL A 22 -0.34 -12.83 5.77
C VAL A 22 -1.71 -13.18 5.17
N ALA A 23 -1.74 -14.01 4.12
CA ALA A 23 -2.99 -14.45 3.50
C ALA A 23 -3.86 -15.25 4.47
N TRP A 24 -3.27 -16.17 5.24
CA TRP A 24 -3.99 -17.01 6.21
C TRP A 24 -4.53 -16.25 7.41
N CYS A 25 -3.96 -15.09 7.76
CA CYS A 25 -4.54 -14.22 8.78
C CYS A 25 -5.99 -13.83 8.46
N PHE A 26 -6.33 -13.71 7.17
CA PHE A 26 -7.68 -13.42 6.69
C PHE A 26 -8.57 -14.66 6.59
N GLY A 27 -8.08 -15.84 6.99
CA GLY A 27 -8.70 -17.14 6.79
C GLY A 27 -8.10 -17.89 5.59
N GLU A 28 -7.80 -19.17 5.77
CA GLU A 28 -7.04 -20.02 4.82
C GLU A 28 -7.58 -19.99 3.39
N ASP A 29 -8.89 -19.82 3.24
CA ASP A 29 -9.57 -19.91 1.94
C ASP A 29 -10.04 -18.58 1.34
N ASN A 30 -9.81 -17.47 2.04
CA ASN A 30 -10.41 -16.19 1.67
C ASN A 30 -9.57 -15.45 0.62
N ILE A 31 -8.26 -15.37 0.84
CA ILE A 31 -7.33 -14.66 -0.06
C ILE A 31 -6.77 -15.63 -1.10
N VAL A 32 -6.99 -15.32 -2.38
CA VAL A 32 -6.52 -16.17 -3.49
C VAL A 32 -5.28 -15.63 -4.19
N VAL A 33 -5.07 -14.32 -4.11
CA VAL A 33 -3.89 -13.66 -4.66
C VAL A 33 -3.57 -12.39 -3.87
N MET A 34 -2.27 -12.13 -3.69
CA MET A 34 -1.74 -10.87 -3.21
C MET A 34 -0.63 -10.39 -4.13
N TYR A 35 -0.51 -9.07 -4.27
CA TYR A 35 0.54 -8.41 -5.04
C TYR A 35 1.28 -7.37 -4.20
N ARG A 36 2.58 -7.24 -4.44
CA ARG A 36 3.46 -6.18 -3.93
C ARG A 36 4.20 -5.59 -5.13
N LEU A 37 4.20 -4.26 -5.26
CA LEU A 37 4.96 -3.57 -6.30
C LEU A 37 6.38 -3.32 -5.79
N ASP A 38 7.37 -3.87 -6.48
CA ASP A 38 8.76 -3.49 -6.25
C ASP A 38 9.06 -2.17 -6.98
N ALA A 39 9.32 -1.11 -6.22
CA ALA A 39 9.48 0.23 -6.78
C ALA A 39 10.72 0.36 -7.66
N GLU A 40 11.79 -0.41 -7.42
CA GLU A 40 13.03 -0.30 -8.21
C GLU A 40 12.89 -0.98 -9.57
N SER A 41 12.41 -2.21 -9.61
CA SER A 41 12.25 -3.01 -10.83
C SER A 41 10.95 -2.75 -11.58
N GLN A 42 9.99 -2.06 -10.94
CA GLN A 42 8.62 -1.86 -11.43
C GLN A 42 7.90 -3.19 -11.75
N GLN A 43 8.32 -4.28 -11.10
CA GLN A 43 7.69 -5.59 -11.24
C GLN A 43 6.75 -5.85 -10.06
N PHE A 44 5.67 -6.58 -10.33
CA PHE A 44 4.83 -7.11 -9.28
C PHE A 44 5.35 -8.46 -8.81
N GLU A 45 5.65 -8.54 -7.53
CA GLU A 45 5.69 -9.81 -6.84
C GLU A 45 4.27 -10.26 -6.52
N ARG A 46 4.08 -11.58 -6.48
CA ARG A 46 2.76 -12.15 -6.22
C ARG A 46 2.83 -13.38 -5.35
N TRP A 47 1.84 -13.54 -4.48
CA TRP A 47 1.54 -14.81 -3.85
C TRP A 47 0.19 -15.29 -4.39
N ILE A 48 0.10 -16.56 -4.79
CA ILE A 48 -1.11 -17.18 -5.32
C ILE A 48 -1.38 -18.46 -4.55
N ARG A 49 -2.58 -18.57 -3.97
CA ARG A 49 -2.98 -19.73 -3.15
C ARG A 49 -2.82 -21.06 -3.89
N GLY A 50 -2.07 -21.99 -3.30
CA GLY A 50 -1.85 -23.34 -3.83
C GLY A 50 -1.10 -23.39 -5.16
N ARG A 51 -0.35 -22.33 -5.50
CA ARG A 51 0.36 -22.18 -6.78
C ARG A 51 1.81 -21.73 -6.55
N ASP A 52 2.55 -22.40 -5.69
CA ASP A 52 3.90 -22.01 -5.26
C ASP A 52 4.86 -21.75 -6.44
N GLN A 53 4.78 -22.54 -7.51
CA GLN A 53 5.60 -22.33 -8.73
C GLN A 53 5.28 -21.04 -9.48
N GLN A 54 4.11 -20.45 -9.23
CA GLN A 54 3.68 -19.17 -9.79
C GLN A 54 3.80 -18.04 -8.77
N SER A 55 4.03 -18.32 -7.49
CA SER A 55 4.29 -17.31 -6.46
C SER A 55 5.75 -16.85 -6.54
N THR A 56 5.96 -15.55 -6.44
CA THR A 56 7.28 -14.91 -6.41
C THR A 56 7.47 -14.02 -5.18
N MET A 57 6.40 -13.72 -4.44
CA MET A 57 6.47 -12.97 -3.20
C MET A 57 7.00 -13.88 -2.08
N GLY A 58 8.11 -13.47 -1.48
CA GLY A 58 8.70 -14.15 -0.32
C GLY A 58 8.18 -13.57 0.99
N GLU A 59 9.11 -13.12 1.83
CA GLU A 59 8.81 -12.43 3.08
C GLU A 59 8.14 -11.08 2.81
N VAL A 60 7.09 -10.80 3.59
CA VAL A 60 6.44 -9.49 3.69
C VAL A 60 7.05 -8.78 4.90
N ALA A 61 7.70 -7.66 4.64
CA ALA A 61 8.31 -6.83 5.67
C ALA A 61 7.27 -5.94 6.34
N GLN A 62 7.66 -5.40 7.49
CA GLN A 62 6.85 -4.40 8.17
C GLN A 62 6.62 -3.19 7.26
N PHE A 63 5.34 -2.81 7.15
CA PHE A 63 4.84 -1.69 6.37
C PHE A 63 5.00 -1.81 4.85
N ASP A 64 5.04 -3.04 4.34
CA ASP A 64 4.79 -3.30 2.94
C ASP A 64 3.31 -3.05 2.61
N ALA A 65 3.09 -2.36 1.49
CA ALA A 65 1.76 -2.15 0.94
C ALA A 65 1.40 -3.31 -0.01
N LEU A 66 0.29 -3.98 0.30
CA LEU A 66 -0.18 -5.17 -0.39
C LEU A 66 -1.55 -4.93 -1.02
N LEU A 67 -1.70 -5.43 -2.25
CA LEU A 67 -2.99 -5.51 -2.94
C LEU A 67 -3.48 -6.96 -2.90
N ALA A 68 -4.55 -7.25 -2.15
CA ALA A 68 -5.09 -8.59 -1.99
C ALA A 68 -6.52 -8.71 -2.54
N LEU A 69 -6.86 -9.90 -3.04
CA LEU A 69 -8.20 -10.24 -3.51
C LEU A 69 -8.84 -11.30 -2.60
N ASN A 70 -9.97 -10.93 -2.00
CA ASN A 70 -10.87 -11.87 -1.35
C ASN A 70 -11.92 -12.36 -2.37
N THR A 71 -11.89 -13.64 -2.75
CA THR A 71 -12.93 -14.22 -3.63
C THR A 71 -13.97 -15.04 -2.88
N SER A 72 -13.90 -15.10 -1.55
CA SER A 72 -14.91 -15.80 -0.77
C SER A 72 -16.26 -15.08 -0.83
N GLY A 73 -17.31 -15.78 -0.41
CA GLY A 73 -18.67 -15.22 -0.30
C GLY A 73 -18.88 -14.35 0.93
N GLU A 74 -17.86 -14.15 1.76
CA GLU A 74 -17.94 -13.46 3.06
C GLU A 74 -16.81 -12.44 3.21
N ALA A 75 -16.96 -11.50 4.14
CA ALA A 75 -15.88 -10.58 4.47
C ALA A 75 -14.76 -11.33 5.19
N ALA A 76 -13.52 -11.05 4.82
CA ALA A 76 -12.33 -11.64 5.41
C ALA A 76 -11.68 -10.64 6.36
N THR A 77 -11.54 -11.01 7.64
CA THR A 77 -11.00 -10.12 8.67
C THR A 77 -9.72 -10.72 9.25
N CYS A 78 -8.69 -9.89 9.36
CA CYS A 78 -7.42 -10.20 10.00
C CYS A 78 -7.15 -9.17 11.10
N GLU A 79 -6.82 -9.65 12.30
CA GLU A 79 -6.21 -8.84 13.34
C GLU A 79 -4.72 -8.70 13.01
N MET A 80 -4.33 -7.55 12.47
CA MET A 80 -2.94 -7.34 12.07
C MET A 80 -2.04 -7.30 13.31
N PRO A 81 -0.78 -7.76 13.21
CA PRO A 81 0.18 -7.66 14.29
C PRO A 81 0.26 -6.22 14.82
N ALA A 82 0.34 -6.07 16.15
CA ALA A 82 0.56 -4.75 16.73
C ALA A 82 1.87 -4.17 16.14
N PRO A 83 1.85 -2.96 15.56
CA PRO A 83 3.06 -2.38 15.03
C PRO A 83 4.06 -2.18 16.17
N SER A 84 5.31 -2.63 15.97
CA SER A 84 6.42 -2.13 16.79
C SER A 84 6.54 -0.62 16.60
N PRO A 85 7.12 0.14 17.57
CA PRO A 85 7.30 1.58 17.44
C PRO A 85 7.85 1.95 16.07
N VAL A 86 7.19 2.87 15.37
CA VAL A 86 7.55 3.16 13.99
C VAL A 86 8.77 4.09 14.04
N SER A 87 9.95 3.57 13.71
CA SER A 87 11.08 4.43 13.41
C SER A 87 10.80 5.24 12.14
N SER A 88 11.39 6.42 12.03
CA SER A 88 11.44 7.13 10.75
C SER A 88 11.94 6.18 9.65
N ARG A 89 11.29 6.18 8.50
CA ARG A 89 11.64 5.31 7.38
C ARG A 89 11.73 6.09 6.09
N THR A 90 12.70 5.72 5.28
CA THR A 90 12.91 6.29 3.96
C THR A 90 12.07 5.54 2.94
N VAL A 91 11.36 6.27 2.09
CA VAL A 91 10.80 5.73 0.84
C VAL A 91 11.46 6.44 -0.32
N THR A 92 11.88 5.68 -1.33
CA THR A 92 12.40 6.20 -2.59
C THR A 92 11.48 5.79 -3.72
N ILE A 93 11.09 6.74 -4.57
CA ILE A 93 10.34 6.47 -5.79
C ILE A 93 11.26 6.82 -6.97
N PRO A 94 11.65 5.86 -7.83
CA PRO A 94 12.50 6.17 -8.97
C PRO A 94 11.89 7.19 -9.92
N ALA A 95 12.74 7.82 -10.74
CA ALA A 95 12.30 8.78 -11.77
C ALA A 95 11.19 8.19 -12.66
N GLY A 96 10.13 8.96 -12.91
CA GLY A 96 9.03 8.55 -13.79
C GLY A 96 8.28 7.27 -13.38
N SER A 97 8.41 6.82 -12.14
CA SER A 97 7.99 5.48 -11.70
C SER A 97 6.92 5.50 -10.62
N TRP A 98 6.25 4.36 -10.43
CA TRP A 98 5.26 4.16 -9.39
C TRP A 98 5.86 3.54 -8.14
N ALA A 99 5.32 3.86 -6.97
CA ALA A 99 5.56 3.10 -5.75
C ALA A 99 4.26 2.89 -4.98
N ASN A 100 4.09 1.70 -4.41
CA ASN A 100 3.05 1.41 -3.42
C ASN A 100 3.71 1.34 -2.04
N PHE A 101 3.29 2.18 -1.11
CA PHE A 101 3.93 2.26 0.22
C PHE A 101 2.91 2.55 1.31
N ALA A 102 3.26 2.17 2.53
CA ALA A 102 2.50 2.50 3.73
C ALA A 102 2.94 3.87 4.27
N TRP A 103 2.01 4.80 4.43
CA TRP A 103 2.25 6.06 5.13
C TRP A 103 2.23 5.84 6.65
N THR A 104 3.14 6.44 7.41
CA THR A 104 3.33 6.12 8.84
C THR A 104 2.93 7.23 9.82
N GLY A 105 2.33 8.31 9.34
CA GLY A 105 1.80 9.40 10.17
C GLY A 105 0.39 9.82 9.78
N GLU A 106 -0.22 10.70 10.55
CA GLU A 106 -1.44 11.42 10.12
C GLU A 106 -1.01 12.65 9.32
N SER A 107 -1.54 12.83 8.12
CA SER A 107 -1.17 13.96 7.24
C SER A 107 -2.25 14.20 6.20
N SER A 108 -2.31 15.40 5.66
CA SER A 108 -3.06 15.66 4.43
C SER A 108 -2.36 15.01 3.23
N ALA A 109 -3.11 14.70 2.16
CA ALA A 109 -2.52 14.19 0.91
C ALA A 109 -1.46 15.14 0.32
N GLN A 110 -1.62 16.46 0.51
CA GLN A 110 -0.63 17.45 0.08
C GLN A 110 0.69 17.31 0.85
N GLU A 111 0.65 17.14 2.17
CA GLU A 111 1.85 16.96 3.00
C GLU A 111 2.59 15.66 2.66
N VAL A 112 1.86 14.58 2.35
CA VAL A 112 2.46 13.33 1.84
C VAL A 112 3.22 13.60 0.54
N ALA A 113 2.59 14.28 -0.42
CA ALA A 113 3.21 14.58 -1.70
C ALA A 113 4.44 15.49 -1.55
N ASP A 114 4.39 16.46 -0.63
CA ASP A 114 5.47 17.42 -0.38
C ASP A 114 6.65 16.81 0.36
N CYS A 115 6.46 15.70 1.08
CA CYS A 115 7.56 14.94 1.67
C CYS A 115 8.58 14.46 0.62
N PHE A 116 8.12 14.18 -0.59
CA PHE A 116 8.98 13.80 -1.73
C PHE A 116 9.55 15.01 -2.48
N GLY A 117 9.36 16.22 -1.98
CA GLY A 117 9.72 17.48 -2.63
C GLY A 117 8.58 18.09 -3.45
N GLU A 118 8.62 19.42 -3.57
CA GLU A 118 7.65 20.19 -4.34
C GLU A 118 7.63 19.73 -5.81
N ASP A 119 6.43 19.61 -6.39
CA ASP A 119 6.18 19.22 -7.79
C ASP A 119 6.65 17.83 -8.25
N ASN A 120 7.23 17.02 -7.37
CA ASN A 120 7.76 15.71 -7.72
C ASN A 120 6.68 14.62 -7.89
N ILE A 121 5.70 14.59 -6.97
CA ILE A 121 4.56 13.68 -7.07
C ILE A 121 3.44 14.34 -7.86
N VAL A 122 3.00 13.67 -8.93
CA VAL A 122 1.98 14.20 -9.85
C VAL A 122 0.57 13.65 -9.57
N VAL A 123 0.49 12.42 -9.06
CA VAL A 123 -0.75 11.77 -8.66
C VAL A 123 -0.50 10.75 -7.56
N MET A 124 -1.47 10.61 -6.65
CA MET A 124 -1.54 9.54 -5.68
C MET A 124 -2.93 8.92 -5.68
N TYR A 125 -3.00 7.62 -5.40
CA TYR A 125 -4.24 6.88 -5.22
C TYR A 125 -4.26 6.16 -3.87
N ARG A 126 -5.44 6.07 -3.28
CA ARG A 126 -5.76 5.26 -2.10
C ARG A 126 -7.04 4.49 -2.38
N LEU A 127 -7.14 3.28 -1.87
CA LEU A 127 -8.42 2.59 -1.73
C LEU A 127 -8.84 2.76 -0.28
N ASP A 128 -9.85 3.60 -0.04
CA ASP A 128 -10.29 3.92 1.33
C ASP A 128 -10.80 2.66 2.04
N ALA A 129 -10.28 2.38 3.24
CA ALA A 129 -10.54 1.11 3.93
C ALA A 129 -11.95 1.03 4.54
N GLU A 130 -12.62 2.17 4.76
CA GLU A 130 -13.96 2.22 5.34
C GLU A 130 -15.06 2.12 4.26
N THR A 131 -14.88 2.87 3.18
CA THR A 131 -15.87 3.03 2.10
C THR A 131 -15.59 2.15 0.90
N TYR A 132 -14.38 1.59 0.78
CA TYR A 132 -13.90 0.81 -0.37
C TYR A 132 -14.00 1.56 -1.70
N GLN A 133 -13.89 2.89 -1.64
CA GLN A 133 -13.87 3.75 -2.81
C GLN A 133 -12.44 4.15 -3.16
N PHE A 134 -12.16 4.23 -4.46
CA PHE A 134 -10.90 4.79 -4.93
C PHE A 134 -10.92 6.29 -4.78
N GLU A 135 -9.91 6.78 -4.07
CA GLU A 135 -9.62 8.18 -3.93
C GLU A 135 -8.34 8.53 -4.68
N ARG A 136 -8.25 9.79 -5.09
CA ARG A 136 -7.07 10.30 -5.78
C ARG A 136 -6.73 11.69 -5.31
N TRP A 137 -5.44 11.99 -5.31
CA TRP A 137 -4.93 13.34 -5.21
C TRP A 137 -4.13 13.63 -6.47
N ILE A 138 -4.33 14.80 -7.07
CA ILE A 138 -3.65 15.24 -8.29
C ILE A 138 -3.05 16.62 -8.04
N ARG A 139 -1.74 16.77 -8.27
CA ARG A 139 -1.01 18.02 -8.03
C ARG A 139 -1.65 19.18 -8.79
N GLY A 140 -1.96 20.26 -8.06
CA GLY A 140 -2.52 21.50 -8.62
C GLY A 140 -3.90 21.36 -9.26
N ARG A 141 -4.64 20.27 -8.95
CA ARG A 141 -5.95 19.97 -9.53
C ARG A 141 -6.98 19.63 -8.44
N ASP A 142 -7.13 20.49 -7.44
CA ASP A 142 -7.99 20.26 -6.27
C ASP A 142 -9.43 19.85 -6.63
N GLN A 143 -10.00 20.43 -7.69
CA GLN A 143 -11.34 20.08 -8.18
C GLN A 143 -11.46 18.64 -8.71
N GLN A 144 -10.34 18.02 -9.05
CA GLN A 144 -10.24 16.63 -9.50
C GLN A 144 -9.72 15.70 -8.40
N SER A 145 -9.19 16.22 -7.30
CA SER A 145 -8.77 15.45 -6.14
C SER A 145 -9.99 15.09 -5.28
N THR A 146 -10.00 13.88 -4.76
CA THR A 146 -11.02 13.37 -3.83
C THR A 146 -10.42 12.81 -2.55
N MET A 147 -9.11 12.60 -2.50
CA MET A 147 -8.40 12.13 -1.31
C MET A 147 -8.29 13.26 -0.28
N GLY A 148 -8.79 13.00 0.92
CA GLY A 148 -8.71 13.92 2.06
C GLY A 148 -7.48 13.65 2.93
N GLU A 149 -7.73 13.55 4.23
CA GLU A 149 -6.72 13.16 5.22
C GLU A 149 -6.24 11.74 4.97
N VAL A 150 -4.93 11.53 5.13
CA VAL A 150 -4.23 10.25 5.10
C VAL A 150 -3.98 9.82 6.54
N ALA A 151 -4.55 8.66 6.90
CA ALA A 151 -4.39 8.07 8.21
C ALA A 151 -3.05 7.32 8.29
N GLN A 152 -2.61 7.10 9.53
CA GLN A 152 -1.48 6.22 9.78
C GLN A 152 -1.77 4.81 9.23
N PHE A 153 -0.81 4.26 8.49
CA PHE A 153 -0.82 2.97 7.81
C PHE A 153 -1.72 2.87 6.58
N ASP A 154 -2.18 3.98 6.02
CA ASP A 154 -2.78 3.95 4.70
C ASP A 154 -1.77 3.51 3.63
N ALA A 155 -2.22 2.61 2.75
CA ALA A 155 -1.46 2.18 1.59
C ALA A 155 -1.74 3.13 0.41
N LEU A 156 -0.69 3.78 -0.07
CA LEU A 156 -0.74 4.77 -1.13
C LEU A 156 0.04 4.31 -2.36
N LEU A 157 -0.55 4.50 -3.54
CA LEU A 157 0.10 4.32 -4.83
C LEU A 157 0.40 5.69 -5.44
N ALA A 158 1.67 6.08 -5.49
CA ALA A 158 2.10 7.40 -5.99
C ALA A 158 2.95 7.29 -7.26
N LEU A 159 2.83 8.29 -8.14
CA LEU A 159 3.67 8.45 -9.32
C LEU A 159 4.63 9.63 -9.13
N ASN A 160 5.93 9.34 -9.20
CA ASN A 160 6.96 10.36 -9.36
C ASN A 160 6.96 10.84 -10.82
N GLY A 161 6.59 12.09 -11.07
CA GLY A 161 6.59 12.70 -12.40
C GLY A 161 7.89 13.41 -12.76
N SER A 162 8.87 13.45 -11.86
CA SER A 162 10.16 14.10 -12.09
C SER A 162 11.14 13.21 -12.86
N GLY A 163 12.22 13.82 -13.33
CA GLY A 163 13.31 13.14 -14.04
C GLY A 163 14.35 12.48 -13.13
N GLU A 164 14.19 12.58 -11.81
CA GLU A 164 15.15 12.07 -10.81
C GLU A 164 14.43 11.22 -9.76
N PRO A 165 15.12 10.31 -9.06
CA PRO A 165 14.56 9.62 -7.90
C PRO A 165 14.20 10.64 -6.81
N VAL A 166 13.09 10.39 -6.11
CA VAL A 166 12.59 11.26 -5.04
C VAL A 166 12.53 10.49 -3.74
N ILE A 167 12.87 11.15 -2.65
CA ILE A 167 13.06 10.53 -1.34
C ILE A 167 12.19 11.27 -0.33
N CYS A 168 11.46 10.50 0.49
CA CYS A 168 10.72 11.01 1.64
C CYS A 168 11.20 10.29 2.89
N GLU A 169 11.55 11.07 3.92
CA GLU A 169 11.76 10.58 5.28
C GLU A 169 10.43 10.63 6.02
N MET A 170 9.70 9.51 6.03
CA MET A 170 8.38 9.45 6.64
C MET A 170 8.50 9.56 8.17
N PRO A 171 7.57 10.28 8.81
CA PRO A 171 7.57 10.42 10.26
C PRO A 171 7.41 9.06 10.93
N GLY A 172 8.15 8.85 12.01
CA GLY A 172 7.86 7.78 12.96
C GLY A 172 6.59 8.08 13.76
N GLY A 173 6.04 7.05 14.40
CA GLY A 173 4.77 7.04 15.12
C GLY A 173 4.77 6.07 16.29
#